data_AF-A0A0C9LZ40-F1
#
_entry.id   AF-A0A0C9LZ40-F1
#
_cell.length_a   1.000
_cell.length_b   1.000
_cell.length_c   1.000
_cell.angle_alpha   90.00
_cell.angle_beta   90.00
_cell.angle_gamma   90.00
#
_symmetry.space_group_name_H-M   'P 1'
#
loop_
_entity.id
_entity.type
_entity.pdbx_description
1 polymer ?
#
loop_
_entity_poly.entity_id
_entity_poly.type
_entity_poly.pdbx_seq_one_letter_code
_entity_poly.pdbx_strand_id
1 'polypeptide(L)'
;MKSRKACEMYTKKYLDQRQNVIVDRCNFDRSQRKTWVDIAQHYKVPIDCIVLTANQQDCGDRIMVRELHPTGVHGKNGVHILRRFVRDYHPPTLDFNEGFSRILYLDPSPDTECTVERIDEIFALLEQCPLLLPSSEDTPSHARYQKPQITVDSDGWSTIPVTSKKDAEE
;
A
#
# COMPACT_ATOMS: atom_id res chain seq x y z
N MET A 1 -8.87 8.33 -14.60
CA MET A 1 -9.87 7.38 -14.08
C MET A 1 -10.58 8.01 -12.88
N LYS A 2 -11.92 8.05 -12.80
CA LYS A 2 -12.63 8.92 -11.83
C LYS A 2 -13.21 8.21 -10.58
N SER A 3 -13.38 6.89 -10.57
CA SER A 3 -14.05 6.18 -9.46
C SER A 3 -13.25 4.97 -8.96
N ARG A 4 -13.50 4.57 -7.69
CA ARG A 4 -12.89 3.36 -7.10
C ARG A 4 -13.25 2.11 -7.91
N LYS A 5 -14.52 1.96 -8.27
CA LYS A 5 -15.03 0.83 -9.06
C LYS A 5 -14.33 0.71 -10.41
N ALA A 6 -14.05 1.82 -11.09
CA ALA A 6 -13.28 1.80 -12.33
C ALA A 6 -11.85 1.31 -12.08
N CYS A 7 -11.20 1.76 -11.00
CA CYS A 7 -9.87 1.31 -10.60
C CYS A 7 -9.84 -0.19 -10.32
N GLU A 8 -10.78 -0.70 -9.52
CA GLU A 8 -10.96 -2.14 -9.29
C GLU A 8 -11.12 -2.94 -10.60
N MET A 9 -11.95 -2.45 -11.53
CA MET A 9 -12.18 -3.10 -12.83
C MET A 9 -10.90 -3.15 -13.67
N TYR A 10 -10.15 -2.04 -13.78
CA TYR A 10 -8.91 -2.02 -14.56
C TYR A 10 -7.80 -2.83 -13.90
N THR A 11 -7.68 -2.80 -12.57
CA THR A 11 -6.75 -3.67 -11.83
C THR A 11 -6.99 -5.13 -12.20
N LYS A 12 -8.24 -5.59 -12.10
CA LYS A 12 -8.62 -6.97 -12.48
C LYS A 12 -8.29 -7.27 -13.94
N LYS A 13 -8.67 -6.37 -14.86
CA LYS A 13 -8.40 -6.51 -16.30
C LYS A 13 -6.90 -6.71 -16.60
N TYR A 14 -6.02 -5.94 -15.96
CA TYR A 14 -4.58 -6.05 -16.22
C TYR A 14 -3.94 -7.25 -15.51
N LEU A 15 -4.46 -7.65 -14.35
CA LEU A 15 -4.06 -8.89 -13.70
C LEU A 15 -4.48 -10.13 -14.51
N ASP A 16 -5.67 -10.13 -15.15
CA ASP A 16 -6.09 -11.18 -16.09
C ASP A 16 -5.11 -11.32 -17.27
N GLN A 17 -4.45 -10.22 -17.65
CA GLN A 17 -3.42 -10.16 -18.69
C GLN A 17 -2.01 -10.47 -18.16
N ARG A 18 -1.88 -10.88 -16.90
CA ARG A 18 -0.59 -11.16 -16.22
C ARG A 18 0.37 -9.97 -16.21
N GLN A 19 -0.15 -8.75 -16.11
CA GLN A 19 0.64 -7.54 -15.98
C GLN A 19 0.75 -7.10 -14.51
N ASN A 20 1.85 -6.42 -14.19
CA ASN A 20 2.00 -5.73 -12.91
C ASN A 20 1.10 -4.48 -12.88
N VAL A 21 0.52 -4.17 -11.73
CA VAL A 21 -0.41 -3.05 -11.56
C VAL A 21 0.02 -2.16 -10.39
N ILE A 22 0.11 -0.85 -10.64
CA ILE A 22 0.28 0.17 -9.59
C ILE A 22 -1.09 0.80 -9.33
N VAL A 23 -1.52 0.81 -8.06
CA VAL A 23 -2.77 1.42 -7.64
C VAL A 23 -2.50 2.78 -7.00
N ASP A 24 -2.55 3.84 -7.81
CA ASP A 24 -2.39 5.23 -7.38
C ASP A 24 -3.71 5.82 -6.85
N ARG A 25 -3.92 5.63 -5.55
CA ARG A 25 -5.09 6.08 -4.78
C ARG A 25 -4.59 6.50 -3.39
N CYS A 26 -5.32 7.40 -2.71
CA CYS A 26 -4.91 7.85 -1.37
C CYS A 26 -4.76 6.70 -0.36
N ASN A 27 -5.63 5.68 -0.41
CA ASN A 27 -5.54 4.45 0.39
C ASN A 27 -5.22 4.69 1.89
N PHE A 28 -5.81 5.76 2.43
CA PHE A 28 -5.39 6.35 3.71
C PHE A 28 -5.82 5.53 4.91
N ASP A 29 -6.80 4.65 4.77
CA ASP A 29 -7.24 3.75 5.83
C ASP A 29 -7.22 2.29 5.38
N ARG A 30 -7.37 1.41 6.37
CA ARG A 30 -7.39 -0.03 6.19
C ARG A 30 -8.56 -0.52 5.34
N SER A 31 -9.73 0.10 5.45
CA SER A 31 -10.92 -0.29 4.68
C SER A 31 -10.68 -0.13 3.18
N GLN A 32 -10.01 0.95 2.79
CA GLN A 32 -9.61 1.19 1.40
C GLN A 32 -8.57 0.21 0.92
N ARG A 33 -7.53 -0.05 1.73
CA ARG A 33 -6.45 -0.99 1.39
C ARG A 33 -6.93 -2.43 1.28
N LYS A 34 -7.87 -2.85 2.13
CA LYS A 34 -8.47 -4.20 2.10
C LYS A 34 -9.01 -4.57 0.72
N THR A 35 -9.58 -3.61 -0.01
CA THR A 35 -10.09 -3.84 -1.37
C THR A 35 -9.01 -4.39 -2.31
N TRP A 36 -7.79 -3.86 -2.21
CA TRP A 36 -6.68 -4.25 -3.08
C TRP A 36 -6.01 -5.55 -2.62
N VAL A 37 -5.88 -5.72 -1.30
CA VAL A 37 -5.41 -6.98 -0.71
C VAL A 37 -6.32 -8.15 -1.11
N ASP A 38 -7.64 -7.98 -1.00
CA ASP A 38 -8.61 -9.01 -1.40
C ASP A 38 -8.50 -9.37 -2.89
N ILE A 39 -8.25 -8.39 -3.76
CA ILE A 39 -8.01 -8.61 -5.19
C ILE A 39 -6.72 -9.41 -5.38
N ALA A 40 -5.61 -9.00 -4.76
CA ALA A 40 -4.34 -9.71 -4.89
C ALA A 40 -4.45 -11.18 -4.42
N GLN A 41 -5.14 -11.42 -3.30
CA GLN A 41 -5.41 -12.76 -2.78
C GLN A 41 -6.26 -13.59 -3.75
N HIS A 42 -7.30 -13.01 -4.35
CA HIS A 42 -8.12 -13.70 -5.36
C HIS A 42 -7.29 -14.15 -6.56
N TYR A 43 -6.38 -13.29 -7.03
CA TYR A 43 -5.47 -13.58 -8.14
C TYR A 43 -4.23 -14.41 -7.73
N LYS A 44 -4.03 -14.65 -6.43
CA LYS A 44 -2.85 -15.33 -5.88
C LYS A 44 -1.53 -14.68 -6.30
N VAL A 45 -1.50 -13.34 -6.30
CA VAL A 45 -0.29 -12.55 -6.61
C VAL A 45 0.19 -11.83 -5.33
N PRO A 46 1.50 -11.57 -5.19
CA PRO A 46 2.01 -10.73 -4.11
C PRO A 46 1.49 -9.30 -4.26
N ILE A 47 1.43 -8.58 -3.15
CA ILE A 47 1.07 -7.17 -3.11
C ILE A 47 2.00 -6.43 -2.15
N ASP A 48 2.70 -5.44 -2.68
CA ASP A 48 3.60 -4.58 -1.91
C ASP A 48 2.94 -3.22 -1.62
N CYS A 49 3.36 -2.57 -0.53
CA CYS A 49 2.88 -1.25 -0.14
C CYS A 49 4.03 -0.25 -0.10
N ILE A 50 3.87 0.89 -0.78
CA ILE A 50 4.77 2.05 -0.65
C ILE A 50 4.01 3.15 0.11
N VAL A 51 4.50 3.49 1.30
CA VAL A 51 3.97 4.56 2.14
C VAL A 51 4.78 5.82 1.88
N LEU A 52 4.17 6.83 1.27
CA LEU A 52 4.79 8.14 1.11
C LEU A 52 4.73 8.89 2.46
N THR A 53 5.87 9.16 3.08
CA THR A 53 5.96 9.72 4.44
C THR A 53 5.94 11.25 4.49
N ALA A 54 5.61 11.90 3.36
CA ALA A 54 5.47 13.35 3.28
C ALA A 54 4.53 13.88 4.37
N ASN A 55 5.02 14.81 5.18
CA ASN A 55 4.24 15.35 6.28
C ASN A 55 3.11 16.28 5.76
N GLN A 56 2.16 16.59 6.64
CA GLN A 56 1.02 17.45 6.31
C GLN A 56 1.44 18.85 5.84
N GLN A 57 2.50 19.43 6.41
CA GLN A 57 2.96 20.76 6.07
C GLN A 57 3.48 20.80 4.63
N ASP A 58 4.39 19.89 4.27
CA ASP A 58 4.95 19.79 2.92
C ASP A 58 3.85 19.55 1.88
N CYS A 59 2.89 18.66 2.19
CA CYS A 59 1.74 18.42 1.34
C CYS A 59 0.86 19.66 1.17
N GLY A 60 0.65 20.42 2.25
CA GLY A 60 -0.13 21.65 2.24
C GLY A 60 0.52 22.73 1.38
N ASP A 61 1.82 22.93 1.53
CA ASP A 61 2.58 23.91 0.76
C ASP A 61 2.56 23.58 -0.73
N ARG A 62 2.76 22.29 -1.07
CA ARG A 62 2.63 21.80 -2.45
C ARG A 62 1.24 22.01 -3.03
N ILE A 63 0.18 21.80 -2.25
CA ILE A 63 -1.22 22.01 -2.69
C ILE A 63 -1.52 23.48 -2.93
N MET A 64 -0.95 24.38 -2.11
CA MET A 64 -1.20 25.81 -2.19
C MET A 64 -0.71 26.41 -3.51
N VAL A 65 0.42 25.93 -4.02
CA VAL A 65 1.00 26.36 -5.31
C VAL A 65 0.58 25.48 -6.48
N ARG A 66 -0.19 24.41 -6.25
CA ARG A 66 -0.63 23.49 -7.30
C ARG A 66 -1.65 24.14 -8.21
N GLU A 67 -1.37 24.11 -9.50
CA GLU A 67 -2.30 24.54 -10.53
C GLU A 67 -2.91 23.31 -11.24
N LEU A 68 -4.13 23.47 -11.78
CA LEU A 68 -4.77 22.51 -12.70
C LEU A 68 -4.93 21.05 -12.19
N HIS A 69 -5.21 20.83 -10.88
CA HIS A 69 -5.53 19.48 -10.41
C HIS A 69 -6.90 19.00 -10.97
N PRO A 70 -7.00 17.81 -11.62
CA PRO A 70 -8.22 17.36 -12.32
C PRO A 70 -9.49 17.26 -11.47
N THR A 71 -9.34 17.20 -10.15
CA THR A 71 -10.44 17.10 -9.17
C THR A 71 -10.54 18.30 -8.22
N GLY A 72 -9.87 19.42 -8.52
CA GLY A 72 -9.97 20.65 -7.74
C GLY A 72 -9.22 20.63 -6.39
N VAL A 73 -8.20 19.78 -6.26
CA VAL A 73 -7.32 19.73 -5.07
C VAL A 73 -6.18 20.75 -5.25
N HIS A 74 -6.53 22.01 -5.06
CA HIS A 74 -5.62 23.15 -5.13
C HIS A 74 -6.04 24.27 -4.16
N GLY A 75 -5.08 25.10 -3.78
CA GLY A 75 -5.31 26.23 -2.87
C GLY A 75 -5.97 25.82 -1.55
N LYS A 76 -6.74 26.75 -0.96
CA LYS A 76 -7.37 26.55 0.37
C LYS A 76 -8.32 25.36 0.42
N ASN A 77 -9.04 25.08 -0.67
CA ASN A 77 -9.94 23.93 -0.75
C ASN A 77 -9.17 22.61 -0.69
N GLY A 78 -8.07 22.51 -1.45
CA GLY A 78 -7.20 21.34 -1.41
C GLY A 78 -6.60 21.10 -0.02
N VAL A 79 -6.20 22.17 0.69
CA VAL A 79 -5.68 22.05 2.06
C VAL A 79 -6.76 21.57 3.04
N HIS A 80 -8.02 22.00 2.86
CA HIS A 80 -9.13 21.47 3.66
C HIS A 80 -9.34 19.97 3.43
N ILE A 81 -9.26 19.53 2.18
CA ILE A 81 -9.33 18.11 1.81
C ILE A 81 -8.16 17.33 2.45
N LEU A 82 -6.94 17.85 2.38
CA LEU A 82 -5.76 17.23 3.01
C LEU A 82 -5.98 17.02 4.52
N ARG A 83 -6.47 18.03 5.24
CA ARG A 83 -6.73 17.92 6.69
C ARG A 83 -7.69 16.78 7.02
N ARG A 84 -8.71 16.57 6.19
CA ARG A 84 -9.62 15.43 6.34
C ARG A 84 -8.89 14.10 6.16
N PHE A 85 -8.09 13.97 5.10
CA PHE A 85 -7.33 12.75 4.84
C PHE A 85 -6.34 12.43 5.96
N VAL A 86 -5.63 13.44 6.48
CA VAL A 86 -4.68 13.26 7.60
C VAL A 86 -5.40 12.80 8.86
N ARG A 87 -6.56 13.39 9.18
CA ARG A 87 -7.35 12.98 10.34
C ARG A 87 -7.85 11.53 10.23
N ASP A 88 -8.24 11.12 9.03
CA ASP A 88 -8.80 9.78 8.80
C ASP A 88 -7.69 8.74 8.51
N TYR A 89 -6.41 9.15 8.48
CA TYR A 89 -5.26 8.31 8.12
C TYR A 89 -4.94 7.27 9.18
N HIS A 90 -4.93 6.00 8.77
CA HIS A 90 -4.47 4.86 9.55
C HIS A 90 -3.35 4.19 8.76
N PRO A 91 -2.07 4.35 9.14
CA PRO A 91 -0.95 3.84 8.37
C PRO A 91 -0.93 2.30 8.36
N PRO A 92 -0.46 1.65 7.27
CA PRO A 92 -0.09 0.25 7.34
C PRO A 92 1.16 0.12 8.23
N THR A 93 1.22 -0.97 9.02
CA THR A 93 2.30 -1.22 9.97
C THR A 93 2.87 -2.62 9.80
N LEU A 94 4.12 -2.81 10.24
CA LEU A 94 4.78 -4.12 10.19
C LEU A 94 4.19 -5.09 11.22
N ASP A 95 3.80 -4.60 12.40
CA ASP A 95 3.29 -5.41 13.51
C ASP A 95 1.89 -5.99 13.21
N PHE A 96 1.08 -5.24 12.47
CA PHE A 96 -0.25 -5.63 12.06
C PHE A 96 -0.37 -5.65 10.54
N ASN A 97 0.22 -6.69 9.94
CA ASN A 97 0.23 -6.84 8.48
C ASN A 97 -1.19 -7.10 7.94
N GLU A 98 -1.63 -6.23 7.05
CA GLU A 98 -2.93 -6.30 6.38
C GLU A 98 -2.99 -7.36 5.27
N GLY A 99 -1.85 -7.94 4.90
CA GLY A 99 -1.71 -8.88 3.77
C GLY A 99 -0.68 -8.45 2.73
N PHE A 100 0.19 -7.49 3.07
CA PHE A 100 1.28 -7.04 2.20
C PHE A 100 2.48 -7.99 2.28
N SER A 101 3.12 -8.22 1.13
CA SER A 101 4.37 -8.95 1.02
C SER A 101 5.53 -8.11 1.55
N ARG A 102 5.59 -6.82 1.19
CA ARG A 102 6.54 -5.83 1.72
C ARG A 102 5.88 -4.49 1.99
N ILE A 103 6.48 -3.72 2.89
CA ILE A 103 6.11 -2.32 3.16
C ILE A 103 7.36 -1.47 3.11
N LEU A 104 7.41 -0.52 2.17
CA LEU A 104 8.45 0.50 2.05
C LEU A 104 7.90 1.84 2.57
N TYR A 105 8.56 2.43 3.56
CA TYR A 105 8.33 3.82 3.96
C TYR A 105 9.29 4.72 3.18
N LEU A 106 8.74 5.51 2.25
CA LEU A 106 9.50 6.32 1.32
C LEU A 106 9.44 7.80 1.70
N ASP A 107 10.59 8.34 2.07
CA ASP A 107 10.74 9.76 2.37
C ASP A 107 10.59 10.65 1.14
N PRO A 108 10.07 11.88 1.30
CA PRO A 108 9.92 12.80 0.19
C PRO A 108 11.24 13.01 -0.54
N SER A 109 11.18 12.93 -1.87
CA SER A 109 12.31 13.34 -2.70
C SER A 109 12.66 14.80 -2.44
N PRO A 110 13.96 15.15 -2.34
CA PRO A 110 14.38 16.55 -2.34
C PRO A 110 14.10 17.21 -3.70
N ASP A 111 14.17 16.44 -4.78
CA ASP A 111 13.90 16.89 -6.13
C ASP A 111 12.41 16.80 -6.48
N THR A 112 11.93 17.78 -7.25
CA THR A 112 10.53 17.88 -7.67
C THR A 112 10.21 17.01 -8.88
N GLU A 113 11.22 16.66 -9.68
CA GLU A 113 11.08 15.75 -10.81
C GLU A 113 11.43 14.33 -10.39
N CYS A 114 10.61 13.37 -10.84
CA CYS A 114 10.86 11.95 -10.62
C CYS A 114 11.47 11.37 -11.91
N THR A 115 12.77 11.07 -11.88
CA THR A 115 13.50 10.49 -13.01
C THR A 115 13.31 8.97 -13.08
N VAL A 116 13.67 8.35 -14.19
CA VAL A 116 13.63 6.89 -14.35
C VAL A 116 14.58 6.22 -13.36
N GLU A 117 15.77 6.78 -13.17
CA GLU A 117 16.76 6.29 -12.22
C GLU A 117 16.20 6.32 -10.80
N ARG A 118 15.46 7.38 -10.45
CA ARG A 118 14.82 7.47 -9.14
C ARG A 118 13.73 6.42 -8.96
N ILE A 119 12.98 6.10 -10.02
CA ILE A 119 11.97 5.03 -10.00
C ILE A 119 12.66 3.67 -9.78
N ASP A 120 13.75 3.40 -10.49
CA ASP A 120 14.53 2.17 -10.35
C ASP A 120 15.11 2.02 -8.93
N GLU A 121 15.63 3.10 -8.35
CA GLU A 121 16.07 3.13 -6.96
C GLU A 121 14.95 2.79 -5.98
N ILE A 122 13.74 3.33 -6.17
CA ILE A 122 12.59 3.04 -5.31
C ILE A 122 12.22 1.55 -5.38
N PHE A 123 12.23 0.95 -6.56
CA PHE A 123 11.98 -0.48 -6.70
C PHE A 123 13.09 -1.32 -6.07
N ALA A 124 14.36 -0.94 -6.23
CA ALA A 124 15.48 -1.61 -5.58
C ALA A 124 15.38 -1.53 -4.04
N LEU A 125 14.95 -0.39 -3.49
CA LEU A 125 14.69 -0.23 -2.06
C LEU A 125 13.53 -1.12 -1.60
N LEU A 126 12.46 -1.19 -2.40
CA LEU A 126 11.32 -2.05 -2.09
C LEU A 126 11.73 -3.52 -2.05
N GLU A 127 12.54 -4.00 -2.99
CA GLU A 127 13.01 -5.39 -3.03
C GLU A 127 13.87 -5.76 -1.81
N GLN A 128 14.60 -4.80 -1.26
CA GLN A 128 15.40 -4.94 -0.05
C GLN A 128 14.57 -4.95 1.25
N CYS A 129 13.30 -4.55 1.20
CA CYS A 129 12.42 -4.63 2.37
C CYS A 129 12.19 -6.10 2.78
N PRO A 130 12.10 -6.38 4.10
CA PRO A 130 11.79 -7.72 4.58
C PRO A 130 10.47 -8.25 4.01
N LEU A 131 10.48 -9.53 3.63
CA LEU A 131 9.23 -10.25 3.32
C LEU A 131 8.45 -10.48 4.62
N LEU A 132 7.22 -9.95 4.66
CA LEU A 132 6.32 -10.06 5.81
C LEU A 132 5.41 -11.29 5.71
N LEU A 133 5.32 -11.89 4.52
CA LEU A 133 4.60 -13.12 4.26
C LEU A 133 5.52 -14.11 3.52
N PRO A 134 5.45 -15.41 3.83
CA PRO A 134 6.23 -16.43 3.12
C PRO A 134 5.83 -16.46 1.64
N SER A 135 6.82 -16.74 0.78
CA SER A 135 6.58 -16.88 -0.65
C SER A 135 5.65 -18.08 -0.91
N SER A 136 4.71 -17.95 -1.85
CA SER A 136 3.82 -19.05 -2.22
C SER A 136 4.56 -20.25 -2.83
N GLU A 137 5.86 -20.12 -3.16
CA GLU A 137 6.70 -21.19 -3.70
C GLU A 137 7.30 -22.09 -2.62
N ASP A 138 7.40 -21.64 -1.36
CA ASP A 138 7.94 -22.43 -0.24
C ASP A 138 6.91 -23.39 0.37
N THR A 139 5.71 -23.50 -0.21
CA THR A 139 4.73 -24.48 0.23
C THR A 139 4.91 -25.75 -0.60
N PRO A 140 5.37 -26.88 -0.03
CA PRO A 140 5.40 -28.15 -0.76
C PRO A 140 4.01 -28.39 -1.36
N SER A 141 3.93 -28.82 -2.62
CA SER A 141 2.65 -29.01 -3.35
C SER A 141 1.66 -29.98 -2.68
N HIS A 142 2.05 -30.59 -1.56
CA HIS A 142 1.27 -31.50 -0.72
C HIS A 142 1.14 -31.07 0.74
N ALA A 143 1.75 -29.96 1.17
CA ALA A 143 1.48 -29.41 2.49
C ALA A 143 0.05 -28.85 2.47
N ARG A 144 -0.82 -29.45 3.30
CA ARG A 144 -2.19 -28.93 3.50
C ARG A 144 -2.10 -27.44 3.69
N TYR A 145 -2.69 -26.66 2.78
CA TYR A 145 -2.86 -25.22 2.95
C TYR A 145 -3.42 -24.98 4.36
N GLN A 146 -2.57 -24.54 5.29
CA GLN A 146 -3.02 -24.08 6.59
C GLN A 146 -3.50 -22.67 6.37
N LYS A 147 -4.81 -22.48 6.51
CA LYS A 147 -5.43 -21.16 6.47
C LYS A 147 -4.70 -20.31 7.52
N PRO A 148 -4.09 -19.17 7.15
CA PRO A 148 -3.37 -18.34 8.12
C PRO A 148 -4.30 -18.00 9.29
N GLN A 149 -3.76 -18.00 10.50
CA GLN A 149 -4.54 -17.79 11.71
C GLN A 149 -4.94 -16.31 11.76
N ILE A 150 -6.13 -16.02 11.23
CA ILE A 150 -6.69 -14.67 11.21
C ILE A 150 -7.01 -14.26 12.64
N THR A 151 -6.36 -13.21 13.12
CA THR A 151 -6.71 -12.55 14.39
C THR A 151 -7.57 -11.33 14.12
N VAL A 152 -8.22 -10.81 15.16
CA VAL A 152 -8.97 -9.56 15.10
C VAL A 152 -8.30 -8.58 16.04
N ASP A 153 -7.89 -7.41 15.54
CA ASP A 153 -7.30 -6.36 16.38
C ASP A 153 -8.33 -5.63 17.23
N SER A 154 -7.85 -4.70 18.06
CA SER A 154 -8.70 -3.87 18.94
C SER A 154 -9.74 -3.05 18.18
N ASP A 155 -9.51 -2.80 16.90
CA ASP A 155 -10.39 -2.02 16.03
C ASP A 155 -11.36 -2.91 15.22
N GLY A 156 -11.39 -4.22 15.51
CA GLY A 156 -12.33 -5.17 14.92
C GLY A 156 -11.93 -5.70 13.54
N TRP A 157 -10.66 -5.55 13.13
CA TRP A 157 -10.22 -5.93 11.79
C TRP A 157 -9.46 -7.25 11.75
N SER A 158 -9.72 -8.05 10.71
CA SER A 158 -9.02 -9.31 10.42
C SER A 158 -7.56 -9.10 9.99
N THR A 159 -6.62 -9.54 10.81
CA THR A 159 -5.15 -9.36 10.69
C THR A 159 -4.44 -10.70 10.56
N ILE A 160 -3.25 -10.71 9.95
CA ILE A 160 -2.36 -11.87 9.96
C ILE A 160 -1.18 -11.53 10.89
N PRO A 161 -1.03 -12.22 12.03
CA PRO A 161 0.13 -12.02 12.88
C PRO A 161 1.40 -12.38 12.11
N VAL A 162 2.39 -11.48 12.08
CA VAL A 162 3.71 -11.77 11.52
C VAL A 162 4.48 -12.56 12.57
N THR A 163 4.81 -13.83 12.31
CA THR A 163 5.76 -14.57 13.15
C THR A 163 7.13 -13.90 13.01
N SER A 164 7.49 -13.09 14.01
CA SER A 164 8.82 -12.51 14.10
C SER A 164 9.81 -13.64 14.31
N LYS A 165 10.93 -13.65 13.56
CA LYS A 165 12.04 -14.61 13.73
C LYS A 165 12.67 -14.66 15.14
N LYS A 166 12.18 -13.84 16.09
CA LYS A 166 12.64 -13.83 17.49
C LYS A 166 12.13 -15.00 18.33
N ASP A 167 11.08 -15.70 17.90
CA ASP A 167 10.48 -16.79 18.71
C ASP A 167 10.96 -18.19 18.28
N ALA A 168 12.04 -18.28 17.49
CA ALA A 168 12.60 -19.54 16.99
C ALA A 168 13.93 -19.94 17.67
N GLU A 169 14.38 -19.19 18.67
CA GLU A 169 15.55 -19.51 19.50
C GLU A 169 15.12 -19.56 20.98
N GLU A 170 14.49 -20.67 21.36
CA GLU A 170 14.41 -21.16 22.74
C GLU A 170 14.82 -22.63 22.80
#